data_AF-A0A348UL64-F1
#
_entry.id   AF-A0A348UL64-F1
#
_cell.length_a   1.000
_cell.length_b   1.000
_cell.length_c   1.000
_cell.angle_alpha   90.00
_cell.angle_beta   90.00
_cell.angle_gamma   90.00
#
_symmetry.space_group_name_H-M   'P 1'
#
loop_
_entity.id
_entity.type
_entity.pdbx_description
1 polymer ?
#
loop_
_entity_poly.entity_id
_entity_poly.type
_entity_poly.pdbx_seq_one_letter_code
_entity_poly.pdbx_strand_id
1 'polypeptide(L)'
;MTSESDRPAKAAPESSPSPKRLTLLQIIGSTIAAAVGVQSSRNRHRDFSAGRPVHFIVAGIVFTVLFVVTMVFVVRSVLSVAG
;
A
#
# COMPACT_ATOMS: atom_id res chain seq x y z
N MET A 1 -36.65 -52.64 -3.24
CA MET A 1 -35.19 -52.44 -3.26
C MET A 1 -34.93 -51.09 -3.89
N THR A 2 -34.44 -50.16 -3.09
CA THR A 2 -34.16 -48.75 -3.37
C THR A 2 -32.87 -48.56 -4.17
N SER A 3 -32.83 -47.50 -4.99
CA SER A 3 -31.66 -46.72 -5.42
C SER A 3 -32.25 -45.54 -6.22
N GLU A 4 -32.55 -44.37 -5.66
CA GLU A 4 -31.67 -43.45 -4.93
C GLU A 4 -30.21 -43.59 -5.35
N SER A 5 -29.90 -43.12 -6.57
CA SER A 5 -28.53 -42.75 -6.91
C SER A 5 -28.55 -41.26 -7.22
N ASP A 6 -28.59 -40.48 -6.14
CA ASP A 6 -28.02 -39.14 -6.07
C ASP A 6 -26.86 -38.98 -7.06
N ARG A 7 -27.05 -38.12 -8.05
CA ARG A 7 -25.93 -37.41 -8.68
C ARG A 7 -26.22 -35.93 -8.53
N PRO A 8 -25.57 -35.23 -7.59
CA PRO A 8 -25.66 -33.79 -7.54
C PRO A 8 -25.11 -33.25 -8.86
N ALA A 9 -25.87 -32.31 -9.42
CA ALA A 9 -25.55 -31.59 -10.63
C ALA A 9 -24.10 -31.09 -10.60
N LYS A 10 -23.34 -31.52 -11.61
CA LYS A 10 -21.97 -31.10 -11.86
C LYS A 10 -21.94 -29.59 -12.05
N ALA A 11 -21.55 -28.87 -10.99
CA ALA A 11 -21.28 -27.45 -11.02
C ALA A 11 -20.11 -27.16 -11.99
N ALA A 12 -20.38 -26.34 -13.00
CA ALA A 12 -19.39 -25.72 -13.88
C ALA A 12 -19.99 -24.43 -14.44
N PRO A 13 -19.19 -23.42 -14.85
CA PRO A 13 -17.89 -22.96 -14.36
C PRO A 13 -18.01 -21.58 -13.68
N GLU A 14 -17.11 -21.29 -12.74
CA GLU A 14 -17.05 -19.99 -12.07
C GLU A 14 -16.79 -18.85 -13.06
N SER A 15 -17.64 -17.82 -13.00
CA SER A 15 -17.59 -16.63 -13.83
C SER A 15 -16.42 -15.74 -13.43
N SER A 16 -15.46 -15.58 -14.34
CA SER A 16 -14.40 -14.57 -14.25
C SER A 16 -15.02 -13.19 -14.04
N PRO A 17 -14.67 -12.44 -12.97
CA PRO A 17 -15.27 -11.14 -12.72
C PRO A 17 -14.80 -10.11 -13.74
N SER A 18 -15.75 -9.48 -14.44
CA SER A 18 -15.52 -8.32 -15.31
C SER A 18 -14.83 -7.19 -14.53
N PRO A 19 -13.89 -6.42 -15.15
CA PRO A 19 -13.14 -5.38 -14.47
C PRO A 19 -14.10 -4.29 -13.96
N LYS A 20 -14.28 -4.25 -12.63
CA LYS A 20 -15.05 -3.24 -11.92
C LYS A 20 -14.37 -1.89 -12.14
N ARG A 21 -15.07 -0.92 -12.72
CA ARG A 21 -14.55 0.46 -12.88
C ARG A 21 -14.11 0.98 -11.51
N LEU A 22 -12.88 1.49 -11.44
CA LEU A 22 -12.36 2.06 -10.20
C LEU A 22 -13.22 3.27 -9.81
N THR A 23 -13.67 3.29 -8.56
CA THR A 23 -14.44 4.42 -8.05
C THR A 23 -13.49 5.56 -7.68
N LEU A 24 -13.98 6.81 -7.69
CA LEU A 24 -13.19 7.97 -7.23
C LEU A 24 -12.63 7.78 -5.82
N LEU A 25 -13.37 7.07 -4.96
CA LEU A 25 -12.93 6.72 -3.62
C LEU A 25 -11.75 5.73 -3.61
N GLN A 26 -11.68 4.79 -4.56
CA GLN A 26 -10.50 3.91 -4.73
C GLN A 26 -9.29 4.67 -5.26
N ILE A 27 -9.54 5.66 -6.11
CA ILE A 27 -8.49 6.54 -6.63
C ILE A 27 -7.87 7.34 -5.48
N ILE A 28 -8.69 8.01 -4.67
CA ILE A 28 -8.23 8.76 -3.49
C ILE A 28 -7.55 7.85 -2.47
N GLY A 29 -8.13 6.66 -2.20
CA GLY A 29 -7.53 5.67 -1.31
C GLY A 29 -6.16 5.20 -1.81
N SER A 30 -5.99 5.03 -3.12
CA SER A 30 -4.71 4.69 -3.75
C SER A 30 -3.71 5.85 -3.64
N THR A 31 -4.15 7.09 -3.83
CA THR A 31 -3.31 8.29 -3.70
C THR A 31 -2.79 8.47 -2.27
N ILE A 32 -3.61 8.19 -1.26
CA ILE A 32 -3.21 8.27 0.15
C ILE A 32 -2.29 7.09 0.54
N ALA A 33 -2.57 5.86 0.11
CA ALA A 33 -1.69 4.72 0.33
C ALA A 33 -0.31 4.91 -0.33
N ALA A 34 -0.29 5.58 -1.49
CA ALA A 34 0.92 5.98 -2.18
C ALA A 34 1.70 7.08 -1.43
N ALA A 35 1.02 8.03 -0.79
CA ALA A 35 1.67 9.08 0.02
C ALA A 35 2.26 8.56 1.34
N VAL A 36 1.68 7.49 1.91
CA VAL A 36 2.07 6.90 3.20
C VAL A 36 3.25 5.92 3.10
N GLY A 37 3.66 5.52 1.89
CA GLY A 37 4.77 4.56 1.73
C GLY A 37 4.34 3.11 1.91
N VAL A 38 3.11 2.75 1.51
CA VAL A 38 2.65 1.36 1.47
C VAL A 38 3.52 0.58 0.49
N GLN A 39 4.61 0.01 1.00
CA GLN A 39 5.40 -0.94 0.24
C GLN A 39 4.54 -2.16 -0.02
N SER A 40 4.27 -2.41 -1.30
CA SER A 40 3.58 -3.61 -1.75
C SER A 40 4.26 -4.85 -1.17
N SER A 41 3.49 -5.91 -0.92
CA SER A 41 4.00 -7.17 -0.37
C SER A 41 5.18 -7.73 -1.18
N ARG A 42 5.23 -7.45 -2.50
CA ARG A 42 6.34 -7.80 -3.39
C ARG A 42 7.62 -7.00 -3.10
N ASN A 43 7.48 -5.71 -2.79
CA ASN A 43 8.63 -4.87 -2.41
C ASN A 43 9.20 -5.32 -1.06
N ARG A 44 8.32 -5.61 -0.09
CA ARG A 44 8.72 -6.23 1.18
C ARG A 44 9.36 -7.60 0.99
N HIS A 45 8.80 -8.50 0.17
CA HIS A 45 9.40 -9.82 0.00
C HIS A 45 10.81 -9.74 -0.57
N ARG A 46 11.06 -8.88 -1.56
CA ARG A 46 12.41 -8.70 -2.12
C ARG A 46 13.39 -8.07 -1.12
N ASP A 47 12.95 -7.01 -0.44
CA ASP A 47 13.79 -6.25 0.47
C ASP A 47 14.10 -7.01 1.77
N PHE A 48 13.22 -7.94 2.15
CA PHE A 48 13.34 -8.78 3.35
C PHE A 48 13.89 -10.19 3.05
N SER A 49 13.82 -10.67 1.80
CA SER A 49 14.43 -11.95 1.39
C SER A 49 15.86 -11.81 0.87
N ALA A 50 16.23 -10.65 0.29
CA ALA A 50 17.56 -10.42 -0.27
C ALA A 50 18.44 -9.47 0.58
N GLY A 51 17.88 -8.80 1.59
CA GLY A 51 18.58 -7.81 2.42
C GLY A 51 18.13 -7.75 3.87
N ARG A 52 18.85 -7.00 4.72
CA ARG A 52 18.51 -6.78 6.14
C ARG A 52 17.48 -5.63 6.24
N PRO A 53 16.29 -5.86 6.84
CA PRO A 53 15.24 -4.84 6.99
C PRO A 53 15.68 -3.56 7.71
N VAL A 54 16.72 -3.67 8.54
CA VAL A 54 17.30 -2.58 9.32
C VAL A 54 17.74 -1.41 8.44
N HIS A 55 18.25 -1.64 7.23
CA HIS A 55 18.69 -0.55 6.35
C HIS A 55 17.54 0.35 5.90
N PHE A 56 16.36 -0.23 5.64
CA PHE A 56 15.16 0.53 5.27
C PHE A 56 14.62 1.36 6.43
N ILE A 57 14.71 0.83 7.66
CA ILE A 57 14.31 1.55 8.87
C ILE A 57 15.23 2.75 9.11
N VAL A 58 16.55 2.55 9.03
CA VAL A 58 17.53 3.63 9.20
C VAL A 58 17.35 4.71 8.13
N ALA A 59 17.16 4.31 6.87
CA ALA A 59 16.88 5.25 5.79
C ALA A 59 15.60 6.06 6.04
N GLY A 60 14.53 5.42 6.52
CA GLY A 60 13.29 6.10 6.91
C GLY A 60 13.50 7.12 8.03
N ILE A 61 14.24 6.75 9.07
CA ILE A 61 14.55 7.65 10.20
C ILE A 61 15.35 8.87 9.73
N VAL A 62 16.41 8.66 8.94
CA VAL A 62 17.23 9.75 8.40
C VAL A 62 16.38 10.69 7.55
N PHE A 63 15.53 10.14 6.68
CA PHE A 63 14.61 10.91 5.86
C PHE A 63 13.64 11.75 6.70
N THR A 64 13.03 11.16 7.73
CA THR A 64 12.10 11.87 8.62
C THR A 64 12.78 13.00 9.38
N VAL A 65 13.99 12.78 9.89
CA VAL A 65 14.76 13.83 10.59
C VAL A 65 15.05 14.99 9.65
N LEU A 66 15.52 14.71 8.43
CA LEU A 66 15.80 15.73 7.43
C LEU A 66 14.54 16.52 7.05
N PHE A 67 13.40 15.84 6.89
CA PHE A 67 12.12 16.46 6.59
C PHE A 67 11.71 17.46 7.70
N VAL A 68 11.82 17.06 8.97
CA VAL A 68 11.48 17.93 10.10
C VAL A 68 12.40 19.14 10.16
N VAL A 69 13.71 18.96 10.00
CA VAL A 69 14.68 20.08 9.98
C VAL A 69 14.31 21.08 8.88
N THR A 70 13.99 20.57 7.69
CA THR A 70 13.59 21.39 6.54
C THR A 70 12.32 22.18 6.87
N MET A 71 11.31 21.53 7.45
CA MET A 71 10.05 22.20 7.83
C MET A 71 10.29 23.31 8.87
N VAL A 72 11.12 23.05 9.88
CA VAL A 72 11.49 24.06 10.89
C VAL A 72 12.23 25.23 10.25
N PHE A 73 13.18 24.96 9.35
CA PHE A 73 13.92 25.99 8.63
C PHE A 73 12.98 26.88 7.82
N VAL A 74 12.04 26.29 7.08
CA VAL A 74 11.04 27.02 6.29
C VAL A 74 10.18 27.90 7.20
N VAL A 75 9.62 27.34 8.27
CA VAL A 75 8.78 28.08 9.20
C VAL A 75 9.54 29.27 9.80
N ARG A 76 10.80 29.05 10.23
CA ARG A 76 11.63 30.14 10.77
C ARG A 76 11.95 31.20 9.73
N SER A 77 12.21 30.80 8.49
CA SER A 77 12.46 31.75 7.40
C SER A 77 11.23 32.62 7.13
N VAL A 78 10.03 32.03 7.13
CA VAL A 78 8.77 32.76 6.96
C VAL A 78 8.52 33.72 8.12
N LEU A 79 8.70 33.27 9.37
CA LEU A 79 8.52 34.12 10.55
C LEU A 79 9.53 35.28 10.58
N SER A 80 10.76 35.06 10.11
CA SER A 80 11.79 36.10 10.02
C SER A 80 11.50 37.15 8.94
N VAL A 81 10.72 36.81 7.91
CA VAL A 81 10.32 37.75 6.85
C VAL A 81 9.03 38.49 7.21
N ALA A 82 8.19 37.89 8.06
CA ALA A 82 6.90 38.44 8.46
C ALA A 82 6.94 39.33 9.72
N GLY A 83 8.04 39.29 10.49
CA GLY A 83 8.31 40.19 11.61
C GLY A 83 9.24 41.32 11.21
#